data_AF-A0A356V4X4-F1
#
_entry.id   AF-A0A356V4X4-F1
#
_cell.length_a   1.000
_cell.length_b   1.000
_cell.length_c   1.000
_cell.angle_alpha   90.00
_cell.angle_beta   90.00
_cell.angle_gamma   90.00
#
_symmetry.space_group_name_H-M   'P 1'
#
loop_
_entity.id
_entity.type
_entity.pdbx_description
1 polymer ?
#
loop_
_entity_poly.entity_id
_entity_poly.type
_entity_poly.pdbx_seq_one_letter_code
_entity_poly.pdbx_strand_id
1 'polypeptide(L)' 'MPSYTAPIRDIQFVLQELLGAPDCGIAGYDELESDFTAAVLEEAGKVASEVLAPINASGDSEGCKF' A
#
# COMPACT_ATOMS: atom_id res chain seq x y z
N MET A 1 17.58 12.25 -4.29
CA MET A 1 16.10 12.37 -4.24
C MET A 1 15.59 11.47 -3.14
N PRO A 2 14.56 11.88 -2.37
CA PRO A 2 13.96 11.00 -1.38
C PRO A 2 13.40 9.76 -2.08
N SER A 3 13.74 8.58 -1.59
CA SER A 3 13.20 7.29 -2.05
C SER A 3 12.03 6.89 -1.16
N TYR A 4 10.93 6.44 -1.75
CA TYR A 4 9.84 5.80 -1.02
C TYR A 4 9.99 4.28 -1.11
N THR A 5 9.77 3.59 0.01
CA THR A 5 9.71 2.13 0.07
C THR A 5 8.46 1.75 0.86
N ALA A 6 7.55 1.03 0.21
CA ALA A 6 6.30 0.62 0.84
C ALA A 6 6.55 -0.36 2.00
N PRO A 7 5.98 -0.13 3.20
CA PRO A 7 6.19 -0.99 4.37
C PRO A 7 5.26 -2.22 4.34
N ILE A 8 5.35 -3.02 3.27
CA ILE A 8 4.42 -4.13 2.99
C ILE A 8 4.36 -5.13 4.15
N ARG A 9 5.52 -5.47 4.73
CA ARG A 9 5.61 -6.39 5.87
C ARG A 9 4.76 -5.91 7.05
N ASP A 10 4.86 -4.63 7.39
CA ASP A 10 4.16 -4.08 8.56
C ASP A 10 2.66 -3.99 8.29
N ILE A 11 2.25 -3.66 7.06
CA ILE A 11 0.84 -3.68 6.67
C ILE A 11 0.28 -5.11 6.75
N GLN A 12 1.04 -6.10 6.28
CA GLN A 12 0.63 -7.50 6.37
C GLN A 12 0.52 -8.00 7.80
N PHE A 13 1.47 -7.62 8.68
CA PHE A 13 1.36 -7.89 10.10
C PHE A 13 0.05 -7.33 10.68
N VAL A 14 -0.30 -6.09 10.33
CA VAL A 14 -1.55 -5.48 10.81
C VAL A 14 -2.78 -6.24 10.31
N LEU A 15 -2.84 -6.56 9.01
CA LEU A 15 -4.00 -7.23 8.42
C LEU A 15 -4.17 -8.66 8.91
N GLN A 16 -3.08 -9.43 8.95
CA GLN A 16 -3.14 -10.88 9.16
C GLN A 16 -2.95 -11.26 10.63
N GLU A 17 -2.00 -10.65 11.34
CA GLU A 17 -1.62 -11.07 12.69
C GLU A 17 -2.30 -10.24 13.79
N LEU A 18 -2.37 -8.92 13.63
CA LEU A 18 -2.94 -8.04 14.64
C LEU A 18 -4.47 -8.03 14.58
N LEU A 19 -5.03 -7.84 13.39
CA LEU A 19 -6.47 -7.73 13.19
C LEU A 19 -7.14 -9.08 12.92
N GLY A 20 -6.39 -10.06 12.40
CA GLY A 20 -6.97 -11.32 11.92
C GLY A 20 -8.07 -11.06 10.91
N ALA A 21 -7.83 -10.16 9.94
CA ALA A 21 -8.85 -9.63 9.05
C ALA A 21 -9.68 -10.72 8.34
N PRO A 22 -9.08 -11.81 7.80
CA PRO A 22 -9.87 -12.90 7.21
C PRO A 22 -10.88 -13.56 8.15
N ASP A 23 -10.58 -13.57 9.44
CA ASP A 23 -11.33 -14.32 10.46
C ASP A 23 -12.25 -13.43 11.31
N CYS A 24 -12.29 -12.12 11.06
CA CYS A 24 -13.04 -11.19 11.92
C CYS A 24 -14.56 -11.16 11.65
N GLY A 25 -15.07 -11.99 10.73
CA GLY A 25 -16.50 -12.18 10.47
C GLY A 25 -17.19 -11.00 9.76
N ILE A 26 -16.41 -10.09 9.16
CA ILE A 26 -16.94 -8.99 8.33
C ILE A 26 -17.15 -9.52 6.91
N ALA A 27 -18.33 -9.28 6.34
CA ALA A 27 -18.64 -9.73 4.98
C ALA A 27 -17.62 -9.22 3.96
N GLY A 28 -17.02 -10.12 3.19
CA GLY A 28 -16.01 -9.83 2.17
C GLY A 28 -14.57 -9.79 2.69
N TYR A 29 -14.35 -9.84 4.00
CA TYR A 29 -12.99 -9.91 4.55
C TYR A 29 -12.39 -11.30 4.45
N ASP A 30 -13.22 -12.32 4.29
CA ASP A 30 -12.81 -13.71 4.02
C ASP A 30 -11.97 -13.84 2.74
N GLU A 31 -12.07 -12.88 1.82
CA GLU A 31 -11.23 -12.80 0.61
C GLU A 31 -9.85 -12.18 0.86
N LEU A 32 -9.59 -11.58 2.03
CA LEU A 32 -8.32 -10.91 2.37
C LEU A 32 -7.22 -11.89 2.80
N GLU A 33 -7.13 -13.04 2.13
CA GLU A 33 -6.11 -14.06 2.38
C GLU A 33 -4.69 -13.47 2.23
N SER A 34 -3.75 -13.96 3.04
CA SER A 34 -2.37 -13.43 3.12
C SER A 34 -1.67 -13.31 1.76
N ASP A 35 -1.78 -14.34 0.91
CA ASP A 35 -1.13 -14.34 -0.41
C ASP A 35 -1.78 -13.34 -1.36
N PHE A 36 -3.11 -13.19 -1.28
CA PHE A 36 -3.85 -12.21 -2.08
C PHE A 36 -3.49 -10.79 -1.68
N THR A 37 -3.53 -10.47 -0.38
CA THR A 37 -3.15 -9.14 0.10
C THR A 37 -1.68 -8.85 -0.15
N ALA A 38 -0.80 -9.85 -0.12
CA ALA A 38 0.63 -9.67 -0.41
C ALA A 38 0.83 -9.21 -1.85
N ALA A 39 0.24 -9.92 -2.81
CA ALA A 39 0.35 -9.59 -4.23
C ALA A 39 -0.17 -8.18 -4.52
N VAL A 40 -1.32 -7.82 -3.96
CA VAL A 40 -1.91 -6.48 -4.14
C VAL A 40 -1.01 -5.39 -3.55
N LEU A 41 -0.49 -5.61 -2.33
CA LEU A 41 0.39 -4.64 -1.66
C LEU A 41 1.76 -4.50 -2.35
N GLU A 42 2.28 -5.56 -2.94
CA GLU A 42 3.51 -5.53 -3.73
C GLU A 42 3.37 -4.68 -5.00
N GLU A 43 2.33 -4.91 -5.80
CA GLU A 43 2.10 -4.13 -7.01
C GLU A 43 1.75 -2.67 -6.69
N ALA A 44 0.94 -2.42 -5.66
CA ALA A 44 0.68 -1.07 -5.17
C ALA A 44 1.97 -0.37 -4.68
N GLY A 45 2.84 -1.11 -4.00
CA GLY A 45 4.14 -0.64 -3.54
C GLY A 45 5.07 -0.24 -4.68
N LYS A 46 5.07 -1.00 -5.78
CA LYS A 46 5.82 -0.66 -7.01
C LYS A 46 5.30 0.64 -7.61
N VAL A 47 3.98 0.78 -7.81
CA VAL A 47 3.38 2.02 -8.34
C VAL A 47 3.71 3.22 -7.45
N ALA A 48 3.59 3.07 -6.13
CA ALA A 48 3.91 4.14 -5.19
C ALA A 48 5.38 4.56 -5.27
N SER A 49 6.30 3.61 -5.43
CA SER A 49 7.75 3.87 -5.44
C SER A 49 8.27 4.37 -6.79
N GLU A 50 7.74 3.83 -7.90
CA GLU A 50 8.25 4.06 -9.25
C GLU A 50 7.48 5.13 -10.04
N VAL A 51 6.23 5.40 -9.67
CA VAL A 51 5.36 6.35 -10.39
C VAL A 51 5.01 7.55 -9.52
N LEU A 52 4.51 7.32 -8.30
CA LEU A 52 4.00 8.40 -7.45
C LEU A 52 5.12 9.17 -6.74
N ALA A 53 6.10 8.47 -6.16
CA ALA A 53 7.20 9.12 -5.45
C ALA A 53 8.05 10.06 -6.33
N PRO A 54 8.38 9.73 -7.60
CA PRO A 54 9.13 10.64 -8.47
C PRO A 54 8.45 11.99 -8.74
N ILE A 55 7.12 12.02 -8.81
CA ILE A 55 6.37 13.26 -9.10
C ILE A 55 6.06 14.09 -7.84
N ASN A 56 6.37 13.58 -6.65
CA ASN A 56 6.06 14.24 -5.40
C ASN A 56 6.77 15.60 -5.25
N ALA A 57 8.07 15.65 -5.54
CA ALA A 57 8.86 16.86 -5.37
C ALA A 57 8.54 17.95 -6.41
N SER A 58 8.32 17.56 -7.67
CA SER A 58 7.90 18.51 -8.72
C SER A 58 6.48 19.01 -8.47
N GLY A 59 5.56 18.13 -8.05
CA GLY A 59 4.20 18.51 -7.69
C GLY A 59 4.14 19.56 -6.58
N ASP A 60 4.94 19.40 -5.52
CA ASP A 60 5.08 20.39 -4.43
C ASP A 60 5.66 21.73 -4.92
N SER A 61 6.67 21.67 -5.79
CA SER A 61 7.34 22.88 -6.32
C SER A 61 6.49 23.66 -7.32
N GLU A 62 5.72 22.96 -8.16
CA GLU A 62 5.00 23.57 -9.29
C GLU A 62 3.59 24.04 -8.92
N GLY A 63 2.88 23.27 -8.06
CA GLY A 63 1.48 23.50 -7.73
C GLY A 63 0.52 23.42 -8.94
N CYS A 64 -0.75 23.80 -8.73
CA CYS A 64 -1.74 23.89 -9.81
C CYS A 64 -1.84 25.31 -10.36
N LYS A 65 -2.06 25.46 -11.67
CA LYS A 65 -2.26 26.75 -12.35
C LYS A 65 -3.52 26.67 -13.23
N PHE A 66 -4.23 27.79 -13.37
CA PHE A 66 -5.49 27.92 -14.12
C PHE A 66 -5.25 28.59 -15.48
#